data_AF-A0A9E4X799-F1
#
_entry.id   AF-A0A9E4X799-F1
#
_cell.length_a   1.000
_cell.length_b   1.000
_cell.length_c   1.000
_cell.angle_alpha   90.00
_cell.angle_beta   90.00
_cell.angle_gamma   90.00
#
_symmetry.space_group_name_H-M   'P 1'
#
loop_
_entity.id
_entity.type
_entity.pdbx_description
1 polymer ?
#
loop_
_entity_poly.entity_id
_entity_poly.type
_entity_poly.pdbx_seq_one_letter_code
_entity_poly.pdbx_strand_id
1 'polypeptide(L)'
;MTTTLQTTGTREILYREAINECLRQEMELDENVIIMGEEIAGGAGREDQGFEDAWGGPFRTTVGLIQQFGKERVLDTPLSEAAFIGTAIGASSTGL
;
A
#
# COMPACT_ATOMS: atom_id res chain seq x y z
N MET A 1 32.92 34.96 3.22
CA MET A 1 31.95 33.98 2.69
C MET A 1 31.75 32.93 3.76
N THR A 2 30.66 33.05 4.52
CA THR A 2 30.40 32.18 5.68
C THR A 2 29.59 30.99 5.16
N THR A 3 30.25 29.84 5.04
CA THR A 3 29.60 28.58 4.65
C THR A 3 28.75 28.10 5.81
N THR A 4 27.43 28.20 5.68
CA THR A 4 26.48 27.61 6.62
C THR A 4 26.49 26.10 6.41
N LEU A 5 26.95 25.35 7.41
CA LEU A 5 26.78 23.90 7.46
C LEU A 5 25.28 23.62 7.66
N GLN A 6 24.60 23.10 6.64
CA GLN A 6 23.30 22.47 6.82
C GLN A 6 23.50 21.18 7.60
N THR A 7 23.00 21.15 8.83
CA THR A 7 22.92 19.92 9.62
C THR A 7 21.94 18.99 8.92
N THR A 8 22.44 17.90 8.35
CA THR A 8 21.60 16.79 7.85
C THR A 8 20.96 16.11 9.05
N GLY A 9 19.87 16.67 9.56
CA GLY A 9 19.09 16.05 10.64
C GLY A 9 18.46 14.75 10.13
N THR A 10 18.50 13.70 10.95
CA THR A 10 17.79 12.45 10.69
C THR A 10 16.30 12.72 10.53
N ARG A 11 15.69 12.23 9.46
CA ARG A 11 14.23 12.33 9.26
C ARG A 11 13.53 11.35 10.20
N GLU A 12 12.75 11.87 11.14
CA GLU A 12 11.89 11.07 12.02
C GLU A 12 10.49 10.93 11.43
N ILE A 13 10.02 9.69 11.28
CA ILE A 13 8.67 9.34 10.83
C ILE A 13 8.16 8.12 11.60
N LEU A 14 6.85 7.93 11.64
CA LEU A 14 6.24 6.74 12.22
C LEU A 14 6.50 5.52 11.34
N TYR A 15 6.58 4.33 11.93
CA TYR A 15 6.76 3.09 11.17
C TYR A 15 5.69 2.88 10.09
N ARG A 16 4.43 3.23 10.38
CA ARG A 16 3.33 3.14 9.41
C ARG A 16 3.51 4.06 8.21
N GLU A 17 4.13 5.23 8.43
CA GLU A 17 4.44 6.19 7.37
C GLU A 17 5.60 5.69 6.52
N ALA A 18 6.62 5.09 7.15
CA ALA A 18 7.73 4.46 6.43
C ALA A 18 7.26 3.31 5.53
N ILE A 19 6.32 2.48 6.02
CA ILE A 19 5.71 1.39 5.25
C ILE A 19 4.89 1.96 4.09
N ASN A 20 4.00 2.93 4.33
CA ASN A 20 3.20 3.53 3.27
C ASN A 20 4.07 4.20 2.19
N GLU A 21 5.11 4.92 2.61
CA GLU A 21 6.05 5.58 1.72
C GLU A 21 6.81 4.59 0.85
N CYS A 22 7.33 3.50 1.44
CA CYS A 22 7.98 2.42 0.71
C CYS A 22 7.04 1.79 -0.33
N LEU A 23 5.83 1.40 0.10
CA LEU A 23 4.82 0.82 -0.81
C LEU A 23 4.48 1.76 -1.96
N ARG A 24 4.30 3.06 -1.68
CA ARG A 24 4.01 4.07 -2.71
C ARG A 24 5.14 4.19 -3.72
N GLN A 25 6.40 4.23 -3.26
CA GLN A 25 7.56 4.32 -4.14
C GLN A 25 7.68 3.09 -5.04
N GLU A 26 7.54 1.87 -4.48
CA GLU A 26 7.62 0.64 -5.29
C GLU A 26 6.47 0.55 -6.31
N MET A 27 5.25 0.96 -5.93
CA MET A 27 4.10 0.97 -6.84
C MET A 27 4.20 2.04 -7.94
N GLU A 28 4.89 3.16 -7.68
CA GLU A 28 5.21 4.19 -8.68
C GLU A 28 6.30 3.71 -9.66
N LEU A 29 7.27 2.92 -9.18
CA LEU A 29 8.40 2.45 -9.98
C LEU A 29 8.04 1.28 -10.90
N ASP A 30 7.15 0.38 -10.46
CA ASP A 30 6.77 -0.81 -11.20
C ASP A 30 5.25 -0.96 -11.24
N GLU A 31 4.68 -1.04 -12.45
CA GLU A 31 3.24 -1.20 -12.67
C GLU A 31 2.69 -2.57 -12.27
N ASN A 32 3.56 -3.58 -12.12
CA ASN A 32 3.19 -4.95 -11.75
C ASN A 32 3.01 -5.13 -10.25
N VAL A 33 3.58 -4.23 -9.42
CA VAL A 33 3.45 -4.32 -7.96
C VAL A 33 1.99 -4.14 -7.56
N ILE A 34 1.42 -5.15 -6.92
CA ILE A 34 0.09 -5.07 -6.31
C ILE A 34 0.20 -5.27 -4.79
N ILE A 35 -0.79 -4.76 -4.07
CA ILE A 35 -0.96 -5.00 -2.64
C ILE A 35 -2.30 -5.69 -2.46
N MET A 36 -2.28 -6.86 -1.83
CA MET A 36 -3.50 -7.60 -1.51
C MET A 36 -3.42 -8.24 -0.12
N GLY A 37 -4.58 -8.39 0.50
CA GLY A 37 -4.73 -9.01 1.81
C GLY A 37 -6.06 -8.63 2.45
N GLU A 38 -6.20 -8.91 3.74
CA GLU A 38 -7.40 -8.56 4.48
C GLU A 38 -7.40 -7.06 4.84
N GLU A 39 -8.47 -6.37 4.45
CA GLU A 39 -8.72 -4.96 4.79
C GLU A 39 -7.61 -4.00 4.28
N ILE A 40 -7.00 -4.28 3.13
CA ILE A 40 -5.96 -3.45 2.49
C ILE A 40 -6.56 -2.22 1.80
N ALA A 41 -7.59 -2.42 0.97
CA ALA A 41 -8.32 -1.34 0.31
C ALA A 41 -9.23 -0.61 1.31
N GLY A 42 -9.52 -1.25 2.44
CA GLY A 42 -10.26 -0.68 3.55
C GLY A 42 -11.73 -0.44 3.23
N GLY A 43 -12.35 -1.21 2.32
CA GLY A 43 -13.74 -0.96 1.95
C GLY A 43 -14.20 -1.60 0.64
N ALA A 44 -13.49 -2.60 0.13
CA ALA A 44 -13.86 -3.22 -1.14
C ALA A 44 -15.31 -3.75 -1.12
N GLY A 45 -16.02 -3.56 -2.23
CA GLY A 45 -17.43 -3.95 -2.35
C GLY A 45 -18.43 -2.99 -1.70
N ARG A 46 -17.99 -1.80 -1.29
CA ARG A 46 -18.85 -0.69 -0.80
C ARG A 46 -18.69 0.58 -1.64
N GLU A 47 -18.31 0.44 -2.90
CA GLU A 47 -18.08 1.57 -3.81
C GLU A 47 -19.36 2.38 -4.01
N ASP A 48 -20.52 1.71 -4.01
CA ASP A 48 -21.86 2.30 -4.09
C ASP A 48 -22.21 3.19 -2.89
N GLN A 49 -21.53 3.00 -1.76
CA GLN A 49 -21.69 3.77 -0.53
C GLN A 49 -20.68 4.94 -0.43
N GLY A 50 -19.81 5.12 -1.44
CA GLY A 50 -18.83 6.20 -1.50
C GLY A 50 -17.64 6.03 -0.55
N PHE A 51 -17.43 4.83 0.00
CA PHE A 51 -16.30 4.52 0.87
C PHE A 51 -15.16 3.88 0.08
N GLU A 52 -14.36 4.71 -0.59
CA GLU A 52 -13.08 4.29 -1.18
C GLU A 52 -11.97 4.67 -0.18
N ASP A 53 -11.19 3.70 0.29
CA ASP A 53 -10.23 3.83 1.41
C ASP A 53 -10.86 4.18 2.77
N ALA A 54 -11.68 3.28 3.33
CA ALA A 54 -12.34 3.55 4.61
C ALA A 54 -11.41 3.50 5.83
N TRP A 55 -10.06 3.46 5.68
CA TRP A 55 -9.05 3.94 6.66
C TRP A 55 -7.56 3.69 6.33
N GLY A 56 -7.23 3.05 5.19
CA GLY A 56 -5.88 2.61 4.82
C GLY A 56 -5.46 1.32 5.52
N GLY A 57 -6.46 0.46 5.75
CA GLY A 57 -6.39 -0.75 6.56
C GLY A 57 -6.28 -0.51 8.07
N PRO A 58 -6.29 -1.60 8.86
CA PRO A 58 -6.41 -1.55 10.32
C PRO A 58 -5.27 -0.77 10.99
N PHE A 59 -4.09 -0.73 10.35
CA PHE A 59 -2.91 0.00 10.83
C PHE A 59 -2.60 1.28 10.05
N ARG A 60 -3.45 1.67 9.10
CA ARG A 60 -3.29 2.88 8.28
C ARG A 60 -1.98 2.89 7.46
N THR A 61 -1.49 1.72 7.07
CA THR A 61 -0.26 1.55 6.26
C THR A 61 -0.52 1.70 4.77
N THR A 62 -1.78 1.63 4.30
CA THR A 62 -2.14 1.72 2.88
C THR A 62 -2.99 2.94 2.54
N VAL A 63 -3.05 3.93 3.45
CA VAL A 63 -3.79 5.19 3.26
C VAL A 63 -3.43 5.84 1.92
N GLY A 64 -4.45 6.20 1.15
CA GLY A 64 -4.33 6.93 -0.11
C GLY A 64 -3.73 6.12 -1.27
N LEU A 65 -3.43 4.83 -1.09
CA LEU A 65 -2.85 4.01 -2.17
C LEU A 65 -3.90 3.64 -3.20
N ILE A 66 -5.12 3.26 -2.79
CA ILE A 66 -6.18 2.90 -3.74
C ILE A 66 -6.64 4.09 -4.58
N GLN A 67 -6.67 5.31 -4.03
CA GLN A 67 -6.95 6.52 -4.80
C GLN A 67 -5.89 6.80 -5.86
N GLN A 68 -4.62 6.47 -5.57
CA GLN A 68 -3.52 6.73 -6.48
C GLN A 68 -3.37 5.62 -7.55
N PHE A 69 -3.46 4.36 -7.16
CA PHE A 69 -3.12 3.21 -8.01
C PHE A 69 -4.34 2.41 -8.49
N GLY A 70 -5.52 2.68 -7.94
CA GLY A 70 -6.77 2.04 -8.31
C GLY A 70 -6.98 0.65 -7.70
N LYS A 71 -8.23 0.20 -7.78
CA LYS A 71 -8.71 -1.09 -7.24
C LYS A 71 -8.08 -2.33 -7.86
N GLU A 72 -7.45 -2.20 -9.03
CA GLU A 72 -6.77 -3.33 -9.69
C GLU A 72 -5.40 -3.62 -9.05
N ARG A 73 -4.84 -2.67 -8.29
CA ARG A 73 -3.51 -2.78 -7.66
C ARG A 73 -3.55 -2.73 -6.14
N VAL A 74 -4.67 -2.34 -5.54
CA VAL A 74 -4.88 -2.33 -4.08
C VAL A 74 -6.17 -3.09 -3.79
N LEU A 75 -6.03 -4.32 -3.32
CA LEU A 75 -7.12 -5.31 -3.31
C LEU A 75 -7.40 -5.86 -1.91
N ASP A 76 -8.68 -5.97 -1.56
CA ASP A 76 -9.10 -6.80 -0.42
C ASP A 76 -9.27 -8.26 -0.86
N THR A 77 -8.90 -9.19 0.02
CA THR A 77 -9.05 -10.64 -0.19
C THR A 77 -10.11 -11.22 0.75
N PRO A 78 -10.66 -12.41 0.44
CA PRO A 78 -11.45 -13.16 1.43
C PRO A 78 -10.66 -13.40 2.72
N LEU A 79 -11.38 -13.61 3.83
CA LEU A 79 -10.82 -13.95 5.14
C LEU A 79 -10.24 -15.38 5.12
N SER A 80 -9.09 -15.55 4.47
CA SER A 80 -8.43 -16.83 4.28
C SER A 80 -6.97 -16.64 3.87
N GLU A 81 -6.09 -16.76 4.84
CA GLU A 81 -4.66 -16.52 4.70
C GLU A 81 -3.99 -17.50 3.74
N ALA A 82 -4.36 -18.77 3.81
CA ALA A 82 -3.86 -19.77 2.87
C ALA A 82 -4.22 -19.43 1.41
N ALA A 83 -5.40 -18.85 1.16
CA ALA A 83 -5.87 -18.55 -0.18
C ALA A 83 -5.11 -17.36 -0.79
N PHE A 84 -5.00 -16.23 -0.08
CA PHE A 84 -4.29 -15.08 -0.65
C PHE A 84 -2.77 -15.28 -0.69
N ILE A 85 -2.19 -16.05 0.24
CA ILE A 85 -0.78 -16.47 0.13
C ILE A 85 -0.57 -17.37 -1.09
N GLY A 86 -1.44 -18.36 -1.32
CA GLY A 86 -1.37 -19.19 -2.52
C GLY A 86 -1.53 -18.38 -3.81
N THR A 87 -2.40 -17.37 -3.80
CA THR A 87 -2.58 -16.42 -4.91
C THR A 87 -1.31 -15.61 -5.16
N ALA A 88 -0.64 -15.12 -4.10
CA ALA A 88 0.62 -14.35 -4.23
C ALA A 88 1.74 -15.20 -4.86
N ILE A 89 1.82 -16.48 -4.47
CA ILE A 89 2.77 -17.43 -5.03
C ILE A 89 2.48 -17.66 -6.52
N GLY A 90 1.21 -17.87 -6.88
CA GLY A 90 0.80 -18.04 -8.27
C GLY A 90 1.13 -16.82 -9.13
N ALA A 91 0.77 -15.63 -8.66
CA ALA A 91 1.04 -14.35 -9.31
C ALA A 91 2.53 -14.15 -9.58
N SER A 92 3.37 -14.27 -8.54
CA SER A 92 4.82 -14.15 -8.65
C SER A 92 5.46 -15.19 -9.58
N SER A 93 4.91 -16.41 -9.61
CA SER A 93 5.38 -17.46 -10.53
C SER A 93 5.09 -17.14 -12.00
N THR A 94 4.12 -16.27 -12.28
CA THR A 94 3.74 -15.83 -13.64
C THR A 94 4.38 -14.50 -14.06
N GLY A 95 5.21 -13.90 -13.20
CA GLY A 95 5.91 -12.66 -13.49
C GLY A 95 5.13 -11.39 -13.12
N LEU A 96 4.11 -11.51 -12.27
CA LEU A 96 3.53 -10.38 -11.55
C LEU A 96 4.37 -10.06 -10.31
#